data_AF-A0A3N5ITA3-F1
#
_entry.id   AF-A0A3N5ITA3-F1
#
_cell.length_a   1.000
_cell.length_b   1.000
_cell.length_c   1.000
_cell.angle_alpha   90.00
_cell.angle_beta   90.00
_cell.angle_gamma   90.00
#
_symmetry.space_group_name_H-M   'P 1'
#
loop_
_entity.id
_entity.type
_entity.pdbx_description
1 polymer ?
#
loop_
_entity_poly.entity_id
_entity_poly.type
_entity_poly.pdbx_seq_one_letter_code
_entity_poly.pdbx_strand_id
1 'polypeptide(L)'
;MVLSKSILGCLTLLIFVLSGCATTPKPREGKGAPKVALVLGGGAARGFAHVGVIRVLEQEKIPISMIVGTSVGSLIGGLYAADPNSFNLEWLAFSIEKEDIFDYSVVYSKMGPVQGDRLEKFVQTKAKVKNLEQMKIPFFPVATDLNTGQTWVFEKGSVARAVRASSTIPGIFQPVEINGRTYVDG
;
A
#
# COMPACT_ATOMS: atom_id res chain seq x y z
N MET A 1 61.53 -19.17 -37.90
CA MET A 1 60.80 -18.25 -36.98
C MET A 1 59.59 -19.00 -36.42
N VAL A 2 59.76 -19.65 -35.27
CA VAL A 2 58.67 -20.38 -34.59
C VAL A 2 58.11 -19.43 -33.53
N LEU A 3 56.93 -18.84 -33.78
CA LEU A 3 56.21 -18.16 -32.72
C LEU A 3 55.86 -19.21 -31.65
N SER A 4 56.34 -19.00 -30.43
CA SER A 4 56.07 -19.86 -29.28
C SER A 4 54.56 -20.06 -29.13
N LYS A 5 54.11 -21.32 -29.02
CA LYS A 5 52.70 -21.70 -28.77
C LYS A 5 52.11 -20.97 -27.56
N SER A 6 52.95 -20.55 -26.62
CA SER A 6 52.57 -19.77 -25.44
C SER A 6 52.12 -18.34 -25.77
N ILE A 7 52.69 -17.73 -26.82
CA ILE A 7 52.31 -16.37 -27.26
C ILE A 7 50.97 -16.41 -27.98
N LEU A 8 50.74 -17.46 -28.79
CA LEU A 8 49.47 -17.64 -29.50
C LEU A 8 48.32 -17.93 -28.53
N GLY A 9 48.56 -18.74 -27.49
CA GLY A 9 47.59 -19.01 -26.42
C GLY A 9 47.22 -17.77 -25.60
N CYS A 10 48.20 -16.92 -25.30
CA CYS A 10 47.99 -15.67 -24.56
C CYS A 10 47.17 -14.65 -25.38
N LEU A 11 47.40 -14.58 -26.70
CA LEU A 11 46.66 -13.70 -27.60
C LEU A 11 45.20 -14.14 -27.77
N THR A 12 44.93 -15.45 -27.85
CA THR A 12 43.55 -15.98 -27.90
C THR A 12 42.78 -15.79 -26.59
N LEU A 13 43.46 -15.85 -25.44
CA LEU A 13 42.84 -15.61 -24.13
C LEU A 13 42.47 -14.12 -23.97
N LEU A 14 43.30 -13.21 -24.48
CA LEU A 14 43.03 -11.77 -24.42
C LEU A 14 41.82 -11.34 -25.28
N ILE A 15 41.62 -11.98 -26.44
CA ILE A 15 40.49 -11.71 -27.35
C ILE A 15 39.16 -12.20 -26.73
N PHE A 16 39.18 -13.32 -26.01
CA PHE A 16 38.00 -13.83 -25.30
C PHE A 16 37.60 -12.96 -24.10
N VAL A 17 38.58 -12.42 -23.37
CA VAL A 17 38.31 -11.52 -22.23
C VAL A 17 37.76 -10.16 -22.70
N LEU A 18 38.16 -9.69 -23.88
CA LEU A 18 37.68 -8.41 -24.44
C LEU A 18 36.28 -8.49 -25.08
N SER A 19 35.81 -9.69 -25.46
CA SER A 19 34.47 -9.87 -26.05
C SER A 19 33.34 -10.03 -25.03
N GLY A 20 33.66 -10.13 -23.73
CA GLY A 20 32.68 -10.32 -22.66
C GLY A 20 31.94 -9.06 -22.18
N CYS A 21 32.27 -7.88 -22.71
CA CYS A 21 31.76 -6.59 -22.20
C CYS A 21 30.65 -5.95 -23.04
N ALA A 22 29.93 -6.71 -23.87
CA ALA A 22 28.94 -6.12 -24.78
C ALA A 22 27.57 -6.78 -24.67
N THR A 23 26.82 -6.39 -23.64
CA THR A 23 25.44 -5.88 -23.76
C THR A 23 25.02 -5.33 -22.40
N THR A 24 25.53 -4.16 -22.03
CA THR A 24 24.78 -3.34 -21.06
C THR A 24 23.45 -3.01 -21.74
N PRO A 25 22.30 -3.26 -21.09
CA PRO A 25 21.02 -2.84 -21.65
C PRO A 25 21.13 -1.34 -21.92
N LYS A 26 20.93 -0.93 -23.17
CA LYS A 26 20.84 0.49 -23.53
C LYS A 26 19.86 1.11 -22.54
N PRO A 27 20.21 2.17 -21.77
CA PRO A 27 19.27 2.83 -20.89
C PRO A 27 18.01 3.05 -21.70
N ARG A 28 16.88 2.48 -21.26
CA ARG A 28 15.62 2.67 -21.96
C ARG A 28 15.43 4.18 -22.00
N GLU A 29 15.57 4.79 -23.16
CA GLU A 29 15.16 6.18 -23.39
C GLU A 29 13.63 6.18 -23.27
N GLY A 30 13.21 6.31 -22.01
CA GLY A 30 11.84 6.16 -21.58
C GLY A 30 11.25 7.52 -21.29
N LYS A 31 10.42 7.96 -22.24
CA LYS A 31 9.23 8.83 -22.08
C LYS A 31 8.84 9.14 -20.62
N GLY A 32 8.89 10.44 -20.25
CA GLY A 32 8.27 11.00 -19.05
C GLY A 32 8.87 10.56 -17.71
N ALA A 33 8.54 11.27 -16.63
CA ALA A 33 8.90 10.83 -15.28
C ALA A 33 8.29 9.44 -14.99
N PRO A 34 9.00 8.53 -14.29
CA PRO A 34 8.48 7.21 -13.98
C PRO A 34 7.22 7.33 -13.11
N LYS A 35 6.21 6.51 -13.40
CA LYS A 35 5.03 6.38 -12.54
C LYS A 35 5.33 5.41 -11.41
N VAL A 36 5.17 5.86 -10.17
CA VAL A 36 5.41 5.04 -8.97
C VAL A 36 4.09 4.67 -8.33
N ALA A 37 3.88 3.37 -8.08
CA ALA A 37 2.77 2.87 -7.28
C ALA A 37 3.26 2.57 -5.86
N LEU A 38 2.58 3.13 -4.86
CA LEU A 38 2.85 2.84 -3.45
C LEU A 38 1.89 1.75 -2.96
N VAL A 39 2.42 0.62 -2.49
CA VAL A 39 1.62 -0.51 -1.98
C VAL A 39 1.84 -0.65 -0.47
N LEU A 40 0.78 -0.51 0.30
CA LEU A 40 0.80 -0.49 1.77
C LEU A 40 0.08 -1.74 2.32
N GLY A 41 0.85 -2.68 2.84
CA GLY A 41 0.29 -3.92 3.40
C GLY A 41 -0.39 -3.73 4.76
N GLY A 42 -1.09 -4.77 5.21
CA GLY A 42 -1.60 -4.88 6.56
C GLY A 42 -0.51 -5.07 7.61
N GLY A 43 -0.88 -5.05 8.90
CA GLY A 43 0.09 -5.21 10.00
C GLY A 43 -0.35 -4.70 11.37
N ALA A 44 -1.65 -4.47 11.58
CA ALA A 44 -2.22 -3.92 12.82
C ALA A 44 -1.44 -2.67 13.30
N ALA A 45 -1.09 -2.60 14.59
CA ALA A 45 -0.40 -1.45 15.18
C ALA A 45 0.97 -1.13 14.53
N ARG A 46 1.66 -2.12 13.93
CA ARG A 46 2.94 -1.86 13.26
C ARG A 46 2.77 -1.13 11.93
N GLY A 47 1.59 -1.18 11.33
CA GLY A 47 1.31 -0.54 10.04
C GLY A 47 1.34 0.99 10.08
N PHE A 48 1.33 1.60 11.27
CA PHE A 48 1.57 3.04 11.40
C PHE A 48 2.96 3.47 10.91
N ALA A 49 3.92 2.54 10.79
CA ALA A 49 5.21 2.80 10.14
C ALA A 49 5.07 3.32 8.70
N HIS A 50 3.96 3.04 8.02
CA HIS A 50 3.66 3.56 6.68
C HIS A 50 3.67 5.10 6.63
N VAL A 51 3.32 5.79 7.72
CA VAL A 51 3.40 7.25 7.83
C VAL A 51 4.85 7.72 7.65
N GLY A 52 5.79 7.06 8.31
CA GLY A 52 7.22 7.36 8.19
C GLY A 52 7.75 7.10 6.78
N VAL A 53 7.33 6.01 6.14
CA VAL A 53 7.67 5.71 4.74
C VAL A 53 7.18 6.83 3.82
N ILE A 54 5.90 7.20 3.92
CA ILE A 54 5.30 8.28 3.12
C ILE A 54 6.04 9.59 3.31
N ARG A 55 6.37 9.94 4.55
CA ARG A 55 7.14 11.15 4.88
C ARG A 55 8.49 11.18 4.17
N VAL A 56 9.24 10.07 4.18
CA VAL A 56 10.53 9.99 3.47
C VAL A 56 10.33 10.09 1.95
N LEU A 57 9.34 9.41 1.39
CA LEU A 57 9.04 9.50 -0.05
C LEU A 57 8.71 10.94 -0.48
N GLU A 58 7.95 11.67 0.35
CA GLU A 58 7.62 13.08 0.12
C GLU A 58 8.86 13.99 0.23
N GLN A 59 9.73 13.76 1.22
CA GLN A 59 10.98 14.49 1.41
C GLN A 59 11.95 14.30 0.23
N GLU A 60 12.06 13.07 -0.27
CA GLU A 60 12.89 12.71 -1.42
C GLU A 60 12.22 13.03 -2.76
N LYS A 61 11.03 13.64 -2.74
CA LYS A 61 10.27 14.08 -3.93
C LYS A 61 9.96 12.92 -4.90
N ILE A 62 9.70 11.73 -4.37
CA ILE A 62 9.33 10.56 -5.16
C ILE A 62 7.84 10.68 -5.58
N PRO A 63 7.52 10.70 -6.89
CA PRO A 63 6.17 11.00 -7.36
C PRO A 63 5.23 9.78 -7.26
N ILE A 64 4.43 9.73 -6.19
CA ILE A 64 3.41 8.68 -6.00
C ILE A 64 2.24 8.94 -6.96
N SER A 65 2.10 8.04 -7.95
CA SER A 65 1.07 8.12 -9.00
C SER A 65 -0.20 7.36 -8.66
N MET A 66 -0.13 6.38 -7.75
CA MET A 66 -1.28 5.64 -7.23
C MET A 66 -0.92 4.96 -5.90
N ILE A 67 -1.95 4.66 -5.11
CA ILE A 67 -1.82 3.99 -3.82
C ILE A 67 -2.73 2.76 -3.77
N VAL A 68 -2.20 1.63 -3.33
CA VAL A 68 -2.96 0.40 -3.03
C VAL A 68 -2.75 0.09 -1.55
N GLY A 69 -3.82 -0.25 -0.83
CA GLY A 69 -3.71 -0.48 0.61
C GLY A 69 -4.61 -1.60 1.12
N THR A 70 -4.11 -2.37 2.09
CA THR A 70 -4.87 -3.41 2.80
C THR A 70 -4.86 -3.12 4.30
N SER A 71 -5.97 -3.32 5.01
CA SER A 71 -6.07 -3.11 6.46
C SER A 71 -5.64 -1.70 6.88
N VAL A 72 -4.81 -1.58 7.90
CA VAL A 72 -4.12 -0.34 8.28
C VAL A 72 -3.44 0.38 7.11
N GLY A 73 -2.93 -0.34 6.11
CA GLY A 73 -2.38 0.27 4.88
C GLY A 73 -3.45 0.99 4.06
N SER A 74 -4.68 0.49 4.04
CA SER A 74 -5.83 1.16 3.42
C SER A 74 -6.24 2.43 4.21
N LEU A 75 -6.18 2.38 5.53
CA LEU A 75 -6.46 3.54 6.38
C LEU A 75 -5.45 4.66 6.14
N ILE A 76 -4.16 4.38 6.29
CA ILE A 76 -3.09 5.37 6.10
C ILE A 76 -3.03 5.84 4.64
N GLY A 77 -3.10 4.91 3.70
CA GLY A 77 -3.10 5.21 2.27
C GLY A 77 -4.29 6.05 1.84
N GLY A 78 -5.48 5.76 2.34
CA GLY A 78 -6.70 6.51 2.02
C GLY A 78 -6.70 7.93 2.58
N LEU A 79 -6.22 8.12 3.83
CA LEU A 79 -6.08 9.46 4.42
C LEU A 79 -5.08 10.31 3.64
N TYR A 80 -3.93 9.74 3.27
CA TYR A 80 -2.91 10.43 2.49
C TYR A 80 -3.36 10.70 1.05
N ALA A 81 -4.01 9.76 0.39
CA ALA A 81 -4.54 9.93 -0.96
C ALA A 81 -5.58 11.06 -1.05
N ALA A 82 -6.37 11.26 0.01
CA ALA A 82 -7.33 12.35 0.11
C ALA A 82 -6.66 13.72 0.33
N ASP A 83 -5.51 13.75 1.01
CA ASP A 83 -4.73 14.94 1.29
C ASP A 83 -3.22 14.64 1.35
N PRO A 84 -2.48 14.77 0.23
CA PRO A 84 -1.09 14.33 0.13
C PRO A 84 -0.17 15.33 0.82
N ASN A 85 -0.18 15.26 2.15
CA ASN A 85 0.62 16.05 3.06
C ASN A 85 1.02 15.14 4.24
N SER A 86 2.27 14.71 4.25
CA SER A 86 2.79 13.76 5.25
C SER A 86 2.74 14.31 6.68
N PHE A 87 2.84 15.63 6.87
CA PHE A 87 2.73 16.27 8.18
C PHE A 87 1.31 16.20 8.74
N ASN A 88 0.28 16.51 7.94
CA ASN A 88 -1.12 16.35 8.35
C ASN A 88 -1.45 14.88 8.63
N LEU A 89 -0.92 13.97 7.81
CA LEU A 89 -1.08 12.53 8.01
C LEU A 89 -0.48 12.07 9.35
N GLU A 90 0.70 12.58 9.71
CA GLU A 90 1.36 12.29 10.98
C GLU A 90 0.49 12.73 12.18
N TRP A 91 -0.05 13.95 12.16
CA TRP A 91 -0.98 14.41 13.20
C TRP A 91 -2.28 13.60 13.26
N LEU A 92 -2.85 13.26 12.10
CA LEU A 92 -4.02 12.40 12.05
C LEU A 92 -3.73 11.03 12.64
N ALA A 93 -2.59 10.43 12.29
CA ALA A 93 -2.16 9.13 12.79
C ALA A 93 -1.92 9.13 14.31
N PHE A 94 -1.32 10.19 14.86
CA PHE A 94 -1.17 10.35 16.31
C PHE A 94 -2.50 10.62 17.03
N SER A 95 -3.46 11.26 16.36
CA SER A 95 -4.80 11.51 16.93
C SER A 95 -5.70 10.28 16.94
N ILE A 96 -5.25 9.18 16.33
CA ILE A 96 -5.99 7.94 16.41
C ILE A 96 -5.75 7.32 17.77
N GLU A 97 -6.74 7.44 18.65
CA GLU A 97 -6.71 6.81 19.95
C GLU A 97 -6.83 5.28 19.79
N LYS A 98 -6.27 4.52 20.74
CA LYS A 98 -6.37 3.05 20.71
C LYS A 98 -7.84 2.63 20.69
N GLU A 99 -8.71 3.42 21.27
CA GLU A 99 -10.16 3.26 21.39
C GLU A 99 -10.91 3.55 20.07
N ASP A 100 -10.30 4.32 19.15
CA ASP A 100 -10.85 4.66 17.84
C ASP A 100 -10.63 3.55 16.80
N ILE A 101 -9.54 2.78 16.92
CA ILE A 101 -9.24 1.61 16.06
C ILE A 101 -9.56 0.29 16.75
N PHE A 102 -9.17 0.15 18.01
CA PHE A 102 -9.24 -1.10 18.76
C PHE A 102 -10.23 -0.97 19.91
N ASP A 103 -11.42 -1.52 19.72
CA ASP A 103 -12.38 -1.71 20.80
C ASP A 103 -11.94 -2.89 21.71
N TYR A 104 -10.80 -2.71 22.42
CA TYR A 104 -10.24 -3.70 23.36
C TYR A 104 -11.14 -3.97 24.58
N SER A 105 -12.23 -3.23 24.73
CA SER A 105 -13.26 -3.46 25.75
C SER A 105 -13.92 -4.85 25.64
N VAL A 106 -13.79 -5.52 24.49
CA VAL A 106 -14.48 -6.78 24.16
C VAL A 106 -13.58 -8.01 24.12
N VAL A 107 -12.25 -7.89 24.14
CA VAL A 107 -11.38 -9.09 24.25
C VAL A 107 -11.57 -9.81 25.60
N TYR A 108 -12.10 -9.10 26.61
CA TYR A 108 -12.41 -9.62 27.95
C TYR A 108 -13.91 -9.74 28.27
N SER A 109 -14.82 -9.36 27.36
CA SER A 109 -16.26 -9.31 27.62
C SER A 109 -17.01 -10.27 26.70
N LYS A 110 -17.88 -11.11 27.27
CA LYS A 110 -18.72 -12.14 26.62
C LYS A 110 -19.78 -11.58 25.61
N MET A 111 -19.53 -10.45 24.94
CA MET A 111 -20.54 -9.66 24.24
C MET A 111 -20.13 -9.37 22.79
N GLY A 112 -20.30 -10.35 21.90
CA GLY A 112 -20.44 -10.19 20.44
C GLY A 112 -19.28 -9.52 19.66
N PRO A 113 -19.28 -9.60 18.31
CA PRO A 113 -18.28 -8.92 17.48
C PRO A 113 -18.49 -7.40 17.45
N VAL A 114 -17.38 -6.65 17.46
CA VAL A 114 -17.35 -5.18 17.40
C VAL A 114 -17.84 -4.73 16.02
N GLN A 115 -18.80 -3.79 16.00
CA GLN A 115 -19.46 -3.40 14.75
C GLN A 115 -18.50 -2.71 13.77
N GLY A 116 -17.38 -2.14 14.22
CA GLY A 116 -16.40 -1.48 13.34
C GLY A 116 -16.84 -0.08 12.86
N ASP A 117 -17.97 0.41 13.37
CA ASP A 117 -18.53 1.71 13.00
C ASP A 117 -17.66 2.90 13.44
N ARG A 118 -16.81 2.73 14.47
CA ARG A 118 -15.89 3.79 14.92
C ARG A 118 -14.84 4.11 13.85
N LEU A 119 -14.23 3.09 13.26
CA LEU A 119 -13.26 3.27 12.19
C LEU A 119 -13.90 3.94 10.97
N GLU A 120 -15.06 3.48 10.54
CA GLU A 120 -15.79 4.12 9.44
C GLU A 120 -16.13 5.57 9.76
N LYS A 121 -16.65 5.85 10.97
CA LYS A 121 -16.95 7.21 11.39
C LYS A 121 -15.70 8.09 11.45
N PHE A 122 -14.58 7.56 11.92
CA PHE A 122 -13.30 8.25 11.95
C PHE A 122 -12.86 8.64 10.53
N VAL A 123 -12.83 7.68 9.60
CA VAL A 123 -12.47 7.96 8.20
C VAL A 123 -13.48 8.92 7.57
N GLN A 124 -14.77 8.70 7.79
CA GLN A 124 -15.84 9.58 7.32
C GLN A 124 -15.70 11.00 7.87
N THR A 125 -15.11 11.20 9.04
CA THR A 125 -14.93 12.53 9.63
C THR A 125 -13.64 13.19 9.17
N LYS A 126 -12.54 12.43 9.15
CA LYS A 126 -11.18 12.95 8.95
C LYS A 126 -10.75 12.99 7.48
N ALA A 127 -11.26 12.09 6.64
CA ALA A 127 -10.97 12.12 5.22
C ALA A 127 -11.59 13.36 4.58
N LYS A 128 -10.76 14.16 3.91
CA LYS A 128 -11.19 15.36 3.17
C LYS A 128 -12.08 15.03 1.98
N VAL A 129 -11.99 13.81 1.48
CA VAL A 129 -12.74 13.30 0.34
C VAL A 129 -13.62 12.14 0.81
N LYS A 130 -14.87 12.07 0.32
CA LYS A 130 -15.83 11.04 0.74
C LYS A 130 -15.89 9.84 -0.19
N ASN A 131 -15.60 10.03 -1.49
CA ASN A 131 -15.66 8.97 -2.48
C ASN A 131 -14.30 8.72 -3.16
N LEU A 132 -13.99 7.47 -3.49
CA LEU A 132 -12.72 7.03 -4.06
C LEU A 132 -12.37 7.73 -5.39
N GLU A 133 -13.37 7.96 -6.23
CA GLU A 133 -13.20 8.63 -7.53
C GLU A 133 -12.84 10.12 -7.43
N GLN A 134 -12.88 10.71 -6.23
CA GLN A 134 -12.56 12.11 -5.96
C GLN A 134 -11.19 12.29 -5.30
N MET A 135 -10.43 11.20 -5.11
CA MET A 135 -9.13 11.26 -4.43
C MET A 135 -8.11 12.08 -5.23
N LYS A 136 -7.24 12.81 -4.51
CA LYS A 136 -6.17 13.60 -5.15
C LYS A 136 -5.10 12.70 -5.77
N ILE A 137 -4.85 11.55 -5.15
CA ILE A 137 -4.05 10.46 -5.70
C ILE A 137 -4.98 9.25 -5.88
N PRO A 138 -5.00 8.58 -7.05
CA PRO A 138 -5.78 7.35 -7.23
C PRO A 138 -5.50 6.33 -6.12
N PHE A 139 -6.55 5.88 -5.43
CA PHE A 139 -6.45 5.01 -4.26
C PHE A 139 -7.36 3.80 -4.38
N PHE A 140 -6.79 2.63 -4.10
CA PHE A 140 -7.44 1.33 -4.27
C PHE A 140 -7.30 0.52 -2.97
N PRO A 141 -8.27 0.61 -2.04
CA PRO A 141 -8.30 -0.27 -0.89
C PRO A 141 -8.67 -1.69 -1.33
N VAL A 142 -8.04 -2.67 -0.69
CA VAL A 142 -8.17 -4.10 -1.01
C VAL A 142 -8.81 -4.83 0.16
N ALA A 143 -9.81 -5.65 -0.12
CA ALA A 143 -10.49 -6.50 0.86
C ALA A 143 -10.64 -7.93 0.31
N THR A 144 -11.18 -8.83 1.11
CA THR A 144 -11.54 -10.18 0.69
C THR A 144 -13.06 -10.33 0.68
N ASP A 145 -13.63 -10.83 -0.41
CA ASP A 145 -15.03 -11.28 -0.44
C ASP A 145 -15.14 -12.55 0.42
N LEU A 146 -15.86 -12.44 1.53
CA LEU A 146 -15.93 -13.48 2.57
C LEU A 146 -16.54 -14.79 2.05
N ASN A 147 -17.46 -14.72 1.09
CA ASN A 147 -18.17 -15.89 0.60
C ASN A 147 -17.33 -16.69 -0.39
N THR A 148 -16.47 -16.02 -1.14
CA THR A 148 -15.67 -16.64 -2.22
C THR A 148 -14.20 -16.79 -1.89
N GLY A 149 -13.70 -16.06 -0.90
CA GLY A 149 -12.27 -15.96 -0.57
C GLY A 149 -11.46 -15.18 -1.62
N GLN A 150 -12.12 -14.49 -2.56
CA GLN A 150 -11.44 -13.75 -3.63
C GLN A 150 -11.08 -12.34 -3.19
N THR A 151 -9.91 -11.89 -3.64
CA THR A 151 -9.49 -10.49 -3.48
C THR A 151 -10.45 -9.56 -4.23
N TRP A 152 -10.84 -8.49 -3.56
CA TRP A 152 -11.67 -7.43 -4.09
C TRP A 152 -10.94 -6.09 -3.99
N VAL A 153 -10.89 -5.36 -5.11
CA VAL A 153 -10.27 -4.03 -5.19
C VAL A 153 -11.39 -3.01 -5.38
N PHE A 154 -11.50 -2.05 -4.46
CA PHE A 154 -12.49 -0.97 -4.62
C PHE A 154 -11.92 0.13 -5.50
N GLU A 155 -12.68 0.52 -6.52
CA GLU A 155 -12.32 1.61 -7.45
C GLU A 155 -13.19 2.86 -7.28
N LYS A 156 -14.37 2.72 -6.69
CA LYS A 156 -15.39 3.78 -6.57
C LYS A 156 -16.25 3.63 -5.33
N GLY A 157 -16.89 4.73 -4.93
CA GLY A 157 -17.81 4.76 -3.79
C GLY A 157 -17.15 5.22 -2.48
N SER A 158 -17.83 5.01 -1.35
CA SER A 158 -17.42 5.57 -0.06
C SER A 158 -16.03 5.10 0.39
N VAL A 159 -15.14 6.06 0.62
CA VAL A 159 -13.79 5.84 1.18
C VAL A 159 -13.90 5.16 2.55
N ALA A 160 -14.77 5.68 3.41
CA ALA A 160 -14.92 5.19 4.77
C ALA A 160 -15.38 3.73 4.81
N ARG A 161 -16.37 3.36 3.99
CA ARG A 161 -16.84 1.98 3.90
C ARG A 161 -15.81 1.05 3.28
N ALA A 162 -15.10 1.50 2.24
CA ALA A 162 -14.07 0.68 1.59
C ALA A 162 -12.87 0.42 2.51
N VAL A 163 -12.43 1.43 3.27
CA VAL A 163 -11.37 1.30 4.29
C VAL A 163 -11.83 0.42 5.45
N ARG A 164 -13.08 0.57 5.92
CA ARG A 164 -13.66 -0.33 6.95
C ARG A 164 -13.67 -1.78 6.47
N ALA A 165 -14.19 -2.04 5.27
CA ALA A 165 -14.21 -3.37 4.67
C ALA A 165 -12.79 -3.96 4.60
N SER A 166 -11.83 -3.18 4.10
CA SER A 166 -10.41 -3.55 4.02
C SER A 166 -9.74 -3.77 5.37
N SER A 167 -10.33 -3.30 6.49
CA SER A 167 -9.74 -3.40 7.84
C SER A 167 -10.56 -4.27 8.79
N THR A 168 -11.47 -5.09 8.26
CA THR A 168 -12.38 -5.92 9.06
C THR A 168 -11.76 -7.29 9.31
N ILE A 169 -10.93 -7.39 10.36
CA ILE A 169 -10.27 -8.64 10.75
C ILE A 169 -11.32 -9.68 11.20
N PRO A 170 -11.41 -10.85 10.54
CA PRO A 170 -12.32 -11.92 10.94
C PRO A 170 -12.13 -12.33 12.41
N GLY A 171 -13.25 -12.50 13.12
CA GLY A 171 -13.24 -12.86 14.55
C GLY A 171 -13.01 -11.68 15.51
N ILE A 172 -12.63 -10.50 15.02
CA ILE A 172 -12.49 -9.27 15.83
C ILE A 172 -13.61 -8.28 15.47
N PHE A 173 -13.88 -8.08 14.18
CA PHE A 173 -14.85 -7.11 13.68
C PHE A 173 -15.95 -7.79 12.86
N GLN A 174 -17.14 -7.17 12.83
CA GLN A 174 -18.25 -7.62 11.99
C GLN A 174 -17.95 -7.39 10.50
N PRO A 175 -18.11 -8.43 9.64
CA PRO A 175 -18.02 -8.28 8.18
C PRO A 175 -18.86 -7.13 7.64
N VAL A 176 -18.34 -6.43 6.64
CA VAL A 176 -19.03 -5.27 6.04
C VAL A 176 -19.75 -5.71 4.79
N GLU A 177 -21.05 -5.47 4.71
CA GLU A 177 -21.80 -5.68 3.47
C GLU A 177 -21.78 -4.43 2.60
N ILE A 178 -21.40 -4.52 1.32
CA ILE A 178 -21.49 -3.41 0.34
C ILE A 178 -22.07 -3.98 -0.95
N ASN A 179 -23.23 -3.45 -1.38
CA ASN A 179 -23.93 -3.87 -2.59
C ASN A 179 -24.19 -5.38 -2.68
N GLY A 180 -24.64 -6.00 -1.57
CA GLY A 180 -24.99 -7.42 -1.52
C GLY A 180 -23.78 -8.38 -1.46
N ARG A 181 -22.57 -7.86 -1.26
CA ARG A 181 -21.35 -8.66 -1.00
C ARG A 181 -20.82 -8.37 0.38
N THR A 182 -20.32 -9.42 1.04
CA THR A 182 -19.78 -9.35 2.39
C THR A 182 -18.26 -9.37 2.33
N TYR A 183 -17.61 -8.41 2.99
CA TYR A 183 -16.17 -8.23 2.95
C TYR A 183 -15.52 -8.35 4.33
N VAL A 184 -14.31 -8.85 4.33
CA VAL A 184 -13.36 -8.85 5.46
C VAL A 184 -12.01 -8.31 5.01
N ASP A 185 -11.07 -8.20 5.94
CA ASP A 185 -9.68 -7.77 5.67
C ASP A 185 -9.06 -8.54 4.49
N GLY A 186 -8.20 -7.86 3.72
CA GLY A 186 -7.67 -8.30 2.43
C GLY A 186 -6.45 -9.22 2.50
#